data_AF-A0A5B0RTU6-F1
#
_entry.id   AF-A0A5B0RTU6-F1
#
_cell.length_a   1.000
_cell.length_b   1.000
_cell.length_c   1.000
_cell.angle_alpha   90.00
_cell.angle_beta   90.00
_cell.angle_gamma   90.00
#
_symmetry.space_group_name_H-M   'P 1'
#
loop_
_entity.id
_entity.type
_entity.pdbx_description
1 polymer ?
#
loop_
_entity_poly.entity_id
_entity_poly.type
_entity_poly.pdbx_seq_one_letter_code
_entity_poly.pdbx_strand_id
1 'polypeptide(L)'
;MPINSLFLLSLVIVLCLDTASANWDEATGYLHDYKPSDTWLRRNQPKRCSKNIQIAECAHNTRLSYPDVQLMAVFTVNHADDRYHGCPYGTCCGYTQLPAVNEMEPDPGNSHCFFRYELAGFPGIGTNPIANPQTGRYGYETSIDGQFHEGPVDLRTRQPNHDRHYPGFRLPKAWPKPLPFPKQPNVQPACAVKGQPNSDPGQDGGKKDGHGLDHGDGNYHDHRHHAGNGNRGGSPESLMTLCSDEY
;
A
#
# COMPACT_ATOMS: atom_id res chain seq x y z
N MET A 1 40.01 -52.64 8.09
CA MET A 1 39.99 -51.41 7.28
C MET A 1 38.56 -50.90 7.21
N PRO A 2 38.34 -49.58 7.37
CA PRO A 2 37.11 -48.99 7.89
C PRO A 2 36.12 -48.61 6.78
N ILE A 3 34.88 -48.26 7.14
CA ILE A 3 34.23 -46.99 6.77
C ILE A 3 33.15 -46.71 7.83
N ASN A 4 33.48 -45.76 8.71
CA ASN A 4 32.50 -44.92 9.39
C ASN A 4 31.85 -44.04 8.32
N SER A 5 30.53 -43.93 8.32
CA SER A 5 29.84 -42.83 7.64
C SER A 5 28.41 -42.71 8.13
N LEU A 6 28.26 -42.04 9.28
CA LEU A 6 27.11 -41.16 9.52
C LEU A 6 27.05 -40.17 8.35
N PHE A 7 26.03 -40.28 7.51
CA PHE A 7 25.56 -39.18 6.66
C PHE A 7 24.07 -39.02 6.96
N LEU A 8 23.77 -38.15 7.92
CA LEU A 8 23.23 -36.81 7.67
C LEU A 8 21.76 -36.87 7.24
N LEU A 9 20.88 -36.75 8.25
CA LEU A 9 19.53 -36.24 8.07
C LEU A 9 19.62 -34.94 7.26
N SER A 10 19.11 -34.95 6.03
CA SER A 10 18.87 -33.73 5.28
C SER A 10 17.59 -33.09 5.84
N LEU A 11 17.76 -32.28 6.89
CA LEU A 11 16.76 -31.33 7.35
C LEU A 11 16.76 -30.19 6.33
N VAL A 12 15.92 -30.30 5.30
CA VAL A 12 15.59 -29.17 4.42
C VAL A 12 14.75 -28.22 5.27
N ILE A 13 15.40 -27.32 6.00
CA ILE A 13 14.76 -26.15 6.57
C ILE A 13 14.42 -25.26 5.39
N VAL A 14 13.21 -25.40 4.84
CA VAL A 14 12.60 -24.34 4.06
C VAL A 14 12.32 -23.23 5.05
N LEU A 15 13.29 -22.34 5.24
CA LEU A 15 13.04 -21.01 5.78
C LEU A 15 12.13 -20.34 4.75
N CYS A 16 10.81 -20.49 4.91
CA CYS A 16 9.87 -19.49 4.43
C CYS A 16 10.17 -18.22 5.22
N LEU A 17 11.21 -17.50 4.80
CA LEU A 17 11.32 -16.10 5.08
C LEU A 17 10.13 -15.50 4.36
N ASP A 18 9.05 -15.24 5.10
CA ASP A 18 8.04 -14.28 4.69
C ASP A 18 8.73 -12.91 4.65
N THR A 19 9.55 -12.70 3.62
CA THR A 19 10.03 -11.38 3.27
C THR A 19 8.76 -10.58 3.04
N ALA A 20 8.58 -9.52 3.81
CA ALA A 20 7.54 -8.55 3.54
C ALA A 20 7.75 -8.02 2.12
N SER A 21 7.07 -8.63 1.16
CA SER A 21 7.06 -8.20 -0.22
C SER A 21 6.13 -7.00 -0.26
N ALA A 22 6.68 -5.79 -0.07
CA ALA A 22 5.91 -4.58 -0.26
C ALA A 22 5.73 -4.36 -1.76
N ASN A 23 4.71 -4.95 -2.38
CA ASN A 23 4.50 -4.77 -3.82
C ASN A 23 4.05 -3.33 -4.05
N TRP A 24 4.96 -2.48 -4.54
CA TRP A 24 4.69 -1.08 -4.83
C TRP A 24 3.77 -0.99 -6.05
N ASP A 25 2.48 -1.03 -5.73
CA ASP A 25 1.33 -1.05 -6.63
C ASP A 25 0.24 -0.18 -6.01
N GLU A 26 0.28 1.08 -6.44
CA GLU A 26 -0.42 2.20 -5.83
C GLU A 26 -1.93 2.11 -6.01
N ALA A 27 -2.65 2.68 -5.05
CA ALA A 27 -4.07 2.91 -5.18
C ALA A 27 -4.36 3.80 -6.40
N THR A 28 -5.36 3.39 -7.15
CA THR A 28 -5.91 4.16 -8.29
C THR A 28 -7.15 4.95 -7.89
N GLY A 29 -7.72 4.65 -6.72
CA GLY A 29 -8.77 5.45 -6.14
C GLY A 29 -8.81 5.37 -4.63
N TYR A 30 -9.45 6.35 -4.00
CA TYR A 30 -9.55 6.46 -2.55
C TYR A 30 -10.95 6.90 -2.10
N LEU A 31 -11.28 6.59 -0.85
CA LEU A 31 -12.42 7.14 -0.14
C LEU A 31 -12.03 7.31 1.33
N HIS A 32 -11.72 8.54 1.72
CA HIS A 32 -11.38 8.90 3.10
C HIS A 32 -12.63 9.06 3.94
N ASP A 33 -12.54 8.82 5.26
CA ASP A 33 -13.62 9.04 6.22
C ASP A 33 -14.82 8.09 6.03
N TYR A 34 -14.58 6.94 5.40
CA TYR A 34 -15.57 5.87 5.22
C TYR A 34 -14.92 4.50 5.38
N LYS A 35 -15.74 3.54 5.79
CA LYS A 35 -15.41 2.11 5.77
C LYS A 35 -16.57 1.30 5.17
N PRO A 36 -16.34 0.05 4.74
CA PRO A 36 -17.43 -0.88 4.49
C PRO A 36 -18.22 -1.10 5.79
N SER A 37 -19.53 -1.30 5.67
CA SER A 37 -20.42 -1.55 6.81
C SER A 37 -19.96 -2.75 7.63
N ASP A 38 -20.23 -2.73 8.94
CA ASP A 38 -19.92 -3.88 9.80
C ASP A 38 -20.54 -5.20 9.28
N THR A 39 -21.70 -5.13 8.62
CA THR A 39 -22.33 -6.28 7.97
C THR A 39 -21.49 -6.80 6.80
N TRP A 40 -20.92 -5.91 5.99
CA TRP A 40 -20.00 -6.29 4.93
C TRP A 40 -18.69 -6.85 5.49
N LEU A 41 -18.10 -6.20 6.50
CA LEU A 41 -16.85 -6.63 7.14
C LEU A 41 -16.98 -8.00 7.81
N ARG A 42 -18.12 -8.32 8.44
CA ARG A 42 -18.35 -9.66 8.99
C ARG A 42 -18.43 -10.73 7.90
N ARG A 43 -19.03 -10.40 6.75
CA ARG A 43 -19.21 -11.32 5.61
C ARG A 43 -17.92 -11.53 4.81
N ASN A 44 -17.06 -10.51 4.74
CA ASN A 44 -15.85 -10.50 3.95
C ASN A 44 -14.67 -10.27 4.88
N GLN A 45 -13.96 -11.34 5.23
CA GLN A 45 -12.77 -11.23 6.07
C GLN A 45 -11.58 -10.75 5.24
N PRO A 46 -10.70 -9.89 5.81
CA PRO A 46 -9.47 -9.51 5.13
C PRO A 46 -8.58 -10.73 4.91
N LYS A 47 -7.83 -10.72 3.82
CA LYS A 47 -6.85 -11.77 3.53
C LYS A 47 -5.56 -11.61 4.32
N ARG A 48 -5.19 -10.36 4.59
CA ARG A 48 -4.04 -9.98 5.43
C ARG A 48 -4.29 -8.61 6.03
N CYS A 49 -3.82 -8.41 7.26
CA CYS A 49 -3.72 -7.10 7.89
C CYS A 49 -2.29 -6.85 8.36
N SER A 50 -1.80 -5.63 8.18
CA SER A 50 -0.51 -5.18 8.69
C SER A 50 -0.77 -4.02 9.66
N LYS A 51 -0.17 -4.07 10.85
CA LYS A 51 -0.32 -3.07 11.92
C LYS A 51 0.88 -2.12 11.93
N ASN A 52 0.73 -0.95 12.54
CA ASN A 52 1.77 0.07 12.67
C ASN A 52 2.32 0.55 11.31
N ILE A 53 1.45 0.60 10.31
CA ILE A 53 1.76 1.01 8.93
C ILE A 53 1.26 2.44 8.71
N GLN A 54 1.97 3.25 7.94
CA GLN A 54 1.47 4.57 7.52
C GLN A 54 0.27 4.42 6.59
N ILE A 55 -0.66 5.38 6.62
CA ILE A 55 -1.73 5.43 5.63
C ILE A 55 -1.18 5.49 4.19
N ALA A 56 -0.04 6.18 4.00
CA ALA A 56 0.66 6.24 2.73
C ALA A 56 1.16 4.85 2.30
N GLU A 57 1.79 4.08 3.17
CA GLU A 57 2.21 2.70 2.86
C GLU A 57 1.03 1.80 2.47
N CYS A 58 -0.14 1.97 3.11
CA CYS A 58 -1.36 1.24 2.75
C CYS A 58 -1.89 1.60 1.35
N ALA A 59 -1.76 2.89 0.99
CA ALA A 59 -2.17 3.39 -0.32
C ALA A 59 -1.17 3.00 -1.43
N HIS A 60 0.14 3.07 -1.16
CA HIS A 60 1.19 2.83 -2.16
C HIS A 60 1.45 1.35 -2.43
N ASN A 61 1.27 0.47 -1.44
CA ASN A 61 1.73 -0.93 -1.55
C ASN A 61 0.58 -1.91 -1.29
N THR A 62 0.50 -3.01 -2.05
CA THR A 62 -0.48 -4.07 -1.76
C THR A 62 -0.04 -4.89 -0.54
N ARG A 63 -1.02 -5.50 0.13
CA ARG A 63 -0.81 -6.45 1.23
C ARG A 63 -0.87 -7.90 0.78
N LEU A 64 -1.43 -8.12 -0.41
CA LEU A 64 -1.67 -9.44 -0.98
C LEU A 64 -0.77 -9.68 -2.19
N SER A 65 -0.53 -10.96 -2.45
CA SER A 65 0.19 -11.49 -3.60
C SER A 65 -0.62 -12.62 -4.22
N TYR A 66 -0.27 -13.04 -5.43
CA TYR A 66 -0.86 -14.23 -6.06
C TYR A 66 -0.92 -15.41 -5.08
N PRO A 67 -2.06 -16.14 -5.00
CA PRO A 67 -3.24 -16.07 -5.86
C PRO A 67 -4.30 -15.03 -5.47
N ASP A 68 -4.09 -14.27 -4.40
CA ASP A 68 -5.08 -13.32 -3.89
C ASP A 68 -4.85 -11.92 -4.48
N VAL A 69 -5.71 -11.51 -5.42
CA VAL A 69 -5.64 -10.17 -6.02
C VAL A 69 -6.31 -9.13 -5.14
N GLN A 70 -5.54 -8.15 -4.68
CA GLN A 70 -6.07 -7.07 -3.85
C GLN A 70 -6.90 -6.09 -4.67
N LEU A 71 -8.19 -5.99 -4.37
CA LEU A 71 -9.10 -5.01 -4.99
C LEU A 71 -9.23 -3.74 -4.16
N MET A 72 -9.10 -3.88 -2.84
CA MET A 72 -9.29 -2.82 -1.87
C MET A 72 -8.38 -3.06 -0.66
N ALA A 73 -7.96 -1.97 -0.02
CA ALA A 73 -7.48 -1.96 1.35
C ALA A 73 -8.36 -1.04 2.22
N VAL A 74 -8.60 -1.46 3.46
CA VAL A 74 -9.20 -0.61 4.51
C VAL A 74 -8.11 -0.29 5.51
N PHE A 75 -7.89 1.00 5.74
CA PHE A 75 -6.99 1.52 6.75
C PHE A 75 -7.80 2.01 7.95
N THR A 76 -7.47 1.51 9.14
CA THR A 76 -8.05 1.98 10.41
C THR A 76 -6.97 2.68 11.22
N VAL A 77 -7.21 3.93 11.57
CA VAL A 77 -6.27 4.84 12.23
C VAL A 77 -6.05 4.42 13.68
N ASN A 78 -4.79 4.44 14.13
CA ASN A 78 -4.41 4.41 15.53
C ASN A 78 -4.05 5.83 16.00
N HIS A 79 -4.99 6.52 16.64
CA HIS A 79 -4.79 7.89 17.10
C HIS A 79 -3.74 8.05 18.22
N ALA A 80 -3.24 6.96 18.81
CA ALA A 80 -2.09 7.03 19.70
C ALA A 80 -0.82 7.52 18.99
N ASP A 81 -0.79 7.40 17.65
CA ASP A 81 0.37 7.66 16.81
C ASP A 81 0.23 8.94 15.96
N ASP A 82 -0.79 9.77 16.23
CA ASP A 82 -1.07 11.01 15.47
C ASP A 82 0.08 12.04 15.51
N ARG A 83 1.08 11.85 16.38
CA ARG A 83 2.21 12.76 16.56
C ARG A 83 3.52 12.26 15.94
N TYR A 84 3.52 11.13 15.26
CA TYR A 84 4.70 10.65 14.53
C TYR A 84 4.78 11.23 13.13
N HIS A 85 5.99 11.37 12.59
CA HIS A 85 6.17 11.81 11.21
C HIS A 85 5.53 10.79 10.25
N GLY A 86 4.80 11.28 9.24
CA GLY A 86 4.19 10.40 8.23
C GLY A 86 2.86 9.77 8.65
N CYS A 87 2.35 10.12 9.83
CA CYS A 87 1.01 9.78 10.28
C CYS A 87 -0.07 10.14 9.23
N PRO A 88 -1.29 9.61 9.33
CA PRO A 88 -1.77 8.61 10.28
C PRO A 88 -1.05 7.26 10.20
N TYR A 89 -0.82 6.64 11.36
CA TYR A 89 -0.45 5.23 11.48
C TYR A 89 -1.66 4.40 11.88
N GLY A 90 -1.63 3.10 11.59
CA GLY A 90 -2.77 2.25 11.88
C GLY A 90 -2.63 0.82 11.35
N THR A 91 -3.79 0.19 11.16
CA THR A 91 -3.91 -1.15 10.59
C THR A 91 -4.41 -1.06 9.15
N CYS A 92 -3.66 -1.64 8.21
CA CYS A 92 -4.04 -1.76 6.81
C CYS A 92 -4.45 -3.21 6.50
N CYS A 93 -5.70 -3.42 6.12
CA CYS A 93 -6.26 -4.74 5.80
C CYS A 93 -6.59 -4.85 4.30
N GLY A 94 -6.04 -5.85 3.63
CA GLY A 94 -6.23 -6.11 2.19
C GLY A 94 -7.39 -7.08 1.91
N TYR A 95 -8.20 -6.77 0.90
CA TYR A 95 -9.38 -7.54 0.51
C TYR A 95 -9.36 -7.94 -0.96
N THR A 96 -9.87 -9.14 -1.23
CA THR A 96 -10.10 -9.69 -2.57
C THR A 96 -11.54 -9.47 -3.05
N GLN A 97 -12.35 -8.75 -2.26
CA GLN A 97 -13.73 -8.37 -2.55
C GLN A 97 -13.86 -6.85 -2.55
N LEU A 98 -14.77 -6.35 -3.39
CA LEU A 98 -15.10 -4.93 -3.47
C LEU A 98 -16.53 -4.71 -2.90
N PRO A 99 -16.74 -3.84 -1.91
CA PRO A 99 -18.07 -3.49 -1.44
C PRO A 99 -18.86 -2.75 -2.53
N ALA A 100 -20.18 -2.90 -2.52
CA ALA A 100 -21.03 -2.00 -3.29
C ALA A 100 -20.99 -0.59 -2.68
N VAL A 101 -21.23 0.43 -3.52
CA VAL A 101 -21.18 1.84 -3.08
C VAL A 101 -22.12 2.15 -1.91
N ASN A 102 -23.26 1.45 -1.82
CA ASN A 102 -24.25 1.59 -0.75
C ASN A 102 -23.95 0.74 0.50
N GLU A 103 -22.87 -0.05 0.47
CA GLU A 103 -22.36 -0.77 1.64
C GLU A 103 -21.29 0.04 2.38
N MET A 104 -20.97 1.26 1.95
CA MET A 104 -20.05 2.17 2.63
C MET A 104 -20.77 3.00 3.69
N GLU A 105 -20.15 3.18 4.85
CA GLU A 105 -20.66 4.00 5.95
C GLU A 105 -19.62 5.05 6.39
N PRO A 106 -20.05 6.25 6.82
CA PRO A 106 -19.14 7.27 7.31
C PRO A 106 -18.41 6.81 8.57
N ASP A 107 -17.09 6.98 8.59
CA ASP A 107 -16.23 6.75 9.74
C ASP A 107 -15.10 7.80 9.80
N PRO A 108 -15.48 9.06 10.04
CA PRO A 108 -14.60 10.21 9.79
C PRO A 108 -13.45 10.29 10.77
N GLY A 109 -12.24 10.43 10.22
CA GLY A 109 -10.97 10.45 10.95
C GLY A 109 -10.45 9.08 11.39
N ASN A 110 -11.28 8.03 11.34
CA ASN A 110 -10.88 6.71 11.85
C ASN A 110 -10.61 5.69 10.74
N SER A 111 -11.27 5.80 9.59
CA SER A 111 -11.10 4.84 8.51
C SER A 111 -11.03 5.45 7.11
N HIS A 112 -10.20 4.84 6.28
CA HIS A 112 -9.96 5.26 4.90
C HIS A 112 -9.82 4.04 3.99
N CYS A 113 -10.40 4.09 2.79
CA CYS A 113 -10.37 3.00 1.83
C CYS A 113 -9.52 3.35 0.61
N PHE A 114 -8.74 2.40 0.13
CA PHE A 114 -7.90 2.52 -1.06
C PHE A 114 -8.22 1.42 -2.05
N PHE A 115 -8.48 1.76 -3.30
CA PHE A 115 -8.98 0.86 -4.33
C PHE A 115 -7.95 0.69 -5.45
N ARG A 116 -7.91 -0.51 -6.02
CA ARG A 116 -7.04 -0.85 -7.16
C ARG A 116 -7.84 -0.85 -8.47
N TYR A 117 -7.14 -0.82 -9.60
CA TYR A 117 -7.70 -1.01 -10.95
C TYR A 117 -8.83 -0.05 -11.36
N GLU A 118 -8.83 1.18 -10.82
CA GLU A 118 -9.84 2.22 -11.07
C GLU A 118 -11.28 1.78 -10.76
N LEU A 119 -11.43 0.83 -9.83
CA LEU A 119 -12.73 0.19 -9.56
C LEU A 119 -13.67 1.03 -8.70
N ALA A 120 -13.15 1.89 -7.84
CA ALA A 120 -13.94 2.59 -6.82
C ALA A 120 -13.20 3.80 -6.27
N GLY A 121 -13.94 4.65 -5.54
CA GLY A 121 -13.40 5.88 -4.94
C GLY A 121 -13.14 7.00 -5.95
N PHE A 122 -12.68 8.14 -5.40
CA PHE A 122 -12.19 9.26 -6.18
C PHE A 122 -10.83 8.91 -6.81
N PRO A 123 -10.52 9.38 -8.03
CA PRO A 123 -9.29 9.03 -8.72
C PRO A 123 -8.05 9.56 -7.97
N GLY A 124 -7.00 8.74 -7.91
CA GLY A 124 -5.72 9.07 -7.28
C GLY A 124 -5.36 8.16 -6.11
N ILE A 125 -4.20 8.41 -5.51
CA ILE A 125 -3.66 7.60 -4.40
C ILE A 125 -4.35 7.93 -3.07
N GLY A 126 -4.69 9.19 -2.86
CA GLY A 126 -5.30 9.70 -1.64
C GLY A 126 -4.29 10.08 -0.54
N THR A 127 -2.99 9.98 -0.78
CA THR A 127 -1.96 10.26 0.24
C THR A 127 -0.79 11.07 -0.32
N ASN A 128 0.07 11.58 0.56
CA ASN A 128 1.43 11.97 0.16
C ASN A 128 2.28 10.68 -0.01
N PRO A 129 3.54 10.79 -0.48
CA PRO A 129 4.49 9.69 -0.42
C PRO A 129 4.71 9.18 1.01
N ILE A 130 5.23 7.95 1.12
CA ILE A 130 5.65 7.36 2.38
C ILE A 130 6.73 8.25 3.00
N ALA A 131 6.66 8.50 4.30
CA ALA A 131 7.65 9.31 5.01
C ALA A 131 8.51 8.45 5.92
N ASN A 132 9.75 8.90 6.15
CA ASN A 132 10.60 8.34 7.18
C ASN A 132 9.98 8.65 8.56
N PRO A 133 9.73 7.66 9.42
CA PRO A 133 9.10 7.86 10.74
C PRO A 133 9.90 8.74 11.71
N GLN A 134 11.22 8.84 11.52
CA GLN A 134 12.09 9.65 12.37
C GLN A 134 12.30 11.06 11.86
N THR A 135 12.34 11.27 10.55
CA THR A 135 12.74 12.56 9.94
C THR A 135 11.61 13.25 9.18
N GLY A 136 10.52 12.55 8.85
CA GLY A 136 9.48 13.07 7.95
C GLY A 136 9.96 13.32 6.52
N ARG A 137 11.10 12.74 6.12
CA ARG A 137 11.56 12.82 4.73
C ARG A 137 10.79 11.83 3.88
N TYR A 138 10.25 12.30 2.76
CA TYR A 138 9.57 11.42 1.82
C TYR A 138 10.49 10.43 1.14
N GLY A 139 9.91 9.29 0.79
CA GLY A 139 10.57 8.18 0.12
C GLY A 139 9.56 7.22 -0.49
N TYR A 140 10.03 6.01 -0.76
CA TYR A 140 9.26 4.92 -1.35
C TYR A 140 9.78 3.58 -0.86
N GLU A 141 8.98 2.53 -1.00
CA GLU A 141 9.41 1.15 -0.76
C GLU A 141 9.60 0.42 -2.08
N THR A 142 10.65 -0.40 -2.16
CA THR A 142 10.94 -1.22 -3.34
C THR A 142 10.17 -2.54 -3.33
N SER A 143 9.59 -2.90 -4.47
CA SER A 143 8.81 -4.15 -4.60
C SER A 143 9.58 -5.44 -4.35
N ILE A 144 10.91 -5.40 -4.49
CA ILE A 144 11.74 -6.60 -4.44
C ILE A 144 12.02 -7.09 -3.01
N ASP A 145 12.16 -6.16 -2.07
CA ASP A 145 12.63 -6.44 -0.71
C ASP A 145 11.90 -5.61 0.36
N GLY A 146 10.97 -4.73 -0.03
CA GLY A 146 10.22 -3.87 0.87
C GLY A 146 11.06 -2.83 1.60
N GLN A 147 12.28 -2.54 1.12
CA GLN A 147 13.13 -1.55 1.76
C GLN A 147 12.64 -0.14 1.47
N PHE A 148 12.59 0.68 2.51
CA PHE A 148 12.32 2.11 2.39
C PHE A 148 13.56 2.87 1.95
N HIS A 149 13.39 3.78 0.99
CA HIS A 149 14.43 4.66 0.49
C HIS A 149 13.96 6.11 0.54
N GLU A 150 14.70 6.97 1.24
CA GLU A 150 14.47 8.42 1.19
C GLU A 150 14.79 8.99 -0.19
N GLY A 151 13.99 9.97 -0.60
CA GLY A 151 14.22 10.74 -1.82
C GLY A 151 13.30 10.35 -2.98
N PRO A 152 13.66 10.75 -4.21
CA PRO A 152 12.81 10.56 -5.37
C PRO A 152 12.61 9.07 -5.66
N VAL A 153 11.43 8.75 -6.14
CA VAL A 153 11.00 7.37 -6.31
C VAL A 153 11.71 6.69 -7.50
N ASP A 154 12.16 5.44 -7.34
CA ASP A 154 12.71 4.65 -8.45
C ASP A 154 11.60 3.85 -9.14
N LEU A 155 10.97 4.48 -10.13
CA LEU A 155 9.86 3.91 -10.89
C LEU A 155 10.17 2.58 -11.58
N ARG A 156 11.45 2.18 -11.72
CA ARG A 156 11.82 0.87 -12.28
C ARG A 156 11.41 -0.30 -11.37
N THR A 157 11.22 -0.03 -10.09
CA THR A 157 10.86 -1.03 -9.07
C THR A 157 9.36 -1.08 -8.79
N ARG A 158 8.60 -0.13 -9.34
CA ARG A 158 7.14 -0.07 -9.26
C ARG A 158 6.52 -1.19 -10.10
N GLN A 159 5.47 -1.80 -9.59
CA GLN A 159 4.75 -2.89 -10.25
C GLN A 159 3.28 -2.52 -10.44
N PRO A 160 2.96 -1.55 -11.33
CA PRO A 160 1.59 -1.05 -11.46
C PRO A 160 0.66 -2.13 -12.02
N ASN A 161 -0.43 -2.39 -11.31
CA ASN A 161 -1.42 -3.41 -11.65
C ASN A 161 -0.77 -4.78 -11.90
N HIS A 162 0.19 -5.19 -11.08
CA HIS A 162 1.01 -6.38 -11.37
C HIS A 162 0.16 -7.65 -11.49
N ASP A 163 -0.92 -7.73 -10.72
CA ASP A 163 -1.84 -8.87 -10.74
C ASP A 163 -2.60 -9.01 -12.06
N ARG A 164 -2.63 -7.99 -12.93
CA ARG A 164 -3.35 -8.05 -14.21
C ARG A 164 -2.84 -9.13 -15.15
N HIS A 165 -1.63 -9.63 -14.88
CA HIS A 165 -0.96 -10.66 -15.66
C HIS A 165 -1.24 -12.08 -15.14
N TYR A 166 -1.96 -12.22 -14.03
CA TYR A 166 -2.25 -13.52 -13.45
C TYR A 166 -3.28 -14.32 -14.28
N PRO A 167 -3.09 -15.64 -14.42
CA PRO A 167 -4.04 -16.49 -15.12
C PRO A 167 -5.44 -16.41 -14.53
N GLY A 168 -6.45 -16.18 -15.37
CA GLY A 168 -7.85 -16.14 -14.93
C GLY A 168 -8.25 -14.85 -14.22
N PHE A 169 -7.37 -13.84 -14.15
CA PHE A 169 -7.70 -12.55 -13.57
C PHE A 169 -8.88 -11.89 -14.29
N ARG A 170 -9.89 -11.50 -13.51
CA ARG A 170 -11.05 -10.75 -13.98
C ARG A 170 -11.41 -9.69 -12.95
N LEU A 171 -11.54 -8.47 -13.43
CA LEU A 171 -11.98 -7.35 -12.61
C LEU A 171 -13.49 -7.44 -12.33
N PRO A 172 -13.95 -7.10 -11.12
CA PRO A 172 -15.37 -6.89 -10.87
C PRO A 172 -15.86 -5.63 -11.60
N LYS A 173 -17.17 -5.41 -11.56
CA LYS A 173 -17.76 -4.16 -12.05
C LYS A 173 -17.31 -2.98 -11.18
N ALA A 174 -16.81 -1.93 -11.81
CA ALA A 174 -16.48 -0.67 -11.15
C ALA A 174 -17.73 0.03 -10.59
N TRP A 175 -17.54 0.87 -9.57
CA TRP A 175 -18.57 1.74 -9.01
C TRP A 175 -19.15 2.68 -10.07
N PRO A 176 -20.45 3.03 -9.95
CA PRO A 176 -21.07 3.99 -10.85
C PRO A 176 -20.48 5.40 -10.62
N LYS A 177 -20.44 6.19 -11.69
CA LYS A 177 -20.20 7.64 -11.64
C LYS A 177 -21.52 8.37 -11.94
N PRO A 178 -21.84 9.50 -11.28
CA PRO A 178 -21.06 10.16 -10.23
C PRO A 178 -21.14 9.42 -8.88
N LEU A 179 -20.13 9.64 -8.03
CA LEU A 179 -20.09 9.07 -6.69
C LEU A 179 -21.07 9.78 -5.75
N PRO A 180 -21.76 9.06 -4.85
CA PRO A 180 -22.70 9.63 -3.90
C PRO A 180 -22.02 10.18 -2.62
N PHE A 181 -20.75 10.56 -2.70
CA PHE A 181 -19.96 11.06 -1.58
C PHE A 181 -19.57 12.52 -1.80
N PRO A 182 -19.35 13.30 -0.72
CA PRO A 182 -18.73 14.63 -0.85
C PRO A 182 -17.40 14.52 -1.58
N LYS A 183 -17.08 15.49 -2.44
CA LYS A 183 -15.77 15.55 -3.10
C LYS A 183 -14.65 15.63 -2.06
N GLN A 184 -13.58 14.88 -2.29
CA GLN A 184 -12.43 14.81 -1.40
C GLN A 184 -11.16 15.21 -2.14
N PRO A 185 -10.25 15.98 -1.54
CA PRO A 185 -8.95 16.27 -2.13
C PRO A 185 -8.07 15.01 -2.18
N ASN A 186 -7.22 14.91 -3.20
CA ASN A 186 -6.23 13.85 -3.33
C ASN A 186 -4.99 14.21 -2.48
N VAL A 187 -5.17 14.21 -1.16
CA VAL A 187 -4.15 14.55 -0.17
C VAL A 187 -4.32 13.65 1.05
N GLN A 188 -3.23 13.43 1.77
CA GLN A 188 -3.21 12.67 3.01
C GLN A 188 -4.23 13.19 4.03
N PRO A 189 -4.99 12.29 4.67
CA PRO A 189 -5.81 12.62 5.84
C PRO A 189 -5.00 13.26 6.97
N ALA A 190 -5.66 14.05 7.79
CA ALA A 190 -5.04 14.67 8.95
C ALA A 190 -4.65 13.62 10.00
N CYS A 191 -3.54 13.83 10.68
CA CYS A 191 -3.12 13.08 11.85
C CYS A 191 -3.85 13.58 13.07
N ALA A 192 -5.16 13.34 13.10
CA ALA A 192 -6.01 13.80 14.17
C ALA A 192 -7.36 13.10 14.12
N VAL A 193 -7.94 12.88 15.30
CA VAL A 193 -9.39 12.67 15.42
C VAL A 193 -10.16 13.83 14.77
N LYS A 194 -11.33 13.50 14.21
CA LYS A 194 -12.17 14.47 13.49
C LYS A 194 -12.42 15.75 14.31
N GLY A 195 -12.14 16.89 13.69
CA GLY A 195 -12.39 18.21 14.27
C GLY A 195 -11.28 18.73 15.17
N GLN A 196 -10.21 17.95 15.39
CA GLN A 196 -8.99 18.43 16.03
C GLN A 196 -7.98 18.95 15.00
N PRO A 197 -7.03 19.81 15.41
CA PRO A 197 -5.93 20.23 14.56
C PRO A 197 -5.08 19.05 14.11
N ASN A 198 -4.57 19.10 12.88
CA ASN A 198 -3.60 18.14 12.38
C ASN A 198 -2.37 18.11 13.32
N SER A 199 -2.02 16.92 13.82
CA SER A 199 -0.91 16.73 14.77
C SER A 199 0.38 16.22 14.11
N ASP A 200 0.42 16.13 12.77
CA ASP A 200 1.64 15.81 12.04
C ASP A 200 2.76 16.77 12.47
N PRO A 201 3.88 16.27 13.05
CA PRO A 201 5.02 17.11 13.43
C PRO A 201 5.66 17.84 12.24
N GLY A 202 5.26 17.53 11.01
CA GLY A 202 5.72 18.16 9.79
C GLY A 202 6.66 17.26 9.00
N GLN A 203 7.04 17.73 7.82
CA GLN A 203 7.82 16.98 6.84
C GLN A 203 9.07 17.77 6.47
N ASP A 204 10.25 17.19 6.68
CA ASP A 204 11.53 17.88 6.45
C ASP A 204 11.92 17.82 4.97
N GLY A 205 11.49 18.81 4.19
CA GLY A 205 12.12 19.18 2.92
C GLY A 205 12.15 18.12 1.81
N GLY A 206 11.47 16.98 1.97
CA GLY A 206 11.23 16.04 0.89
C GLY A 206 10.33 16.70 -0.14
N LYS A 207 10.77 16.78 -1.40
CA LYS A 207 9.84 17.18 -2.46
C LYS A 207 8.72 16.14 -2.53
N LYS A 208 7.48 16.62 -2.65
CA LYS A 208 6.33 15.77 -3.02
C LYS A 208 6.41 15.35 -4.49
N ASP A 209 7.59 14.94 -4.97
CA ASP A 209 7.78 14.37 -6.30
C ASP A 209 7.19 12.94 -6.34
N GLY A 210 6.07 12.72 -5.64
CA GLY A 210 5.15 11.65 -5.94
C GLY A 210 4.51 12.04 -7.25
N HIS A 211 4.83 11.30 -8.30
CA HIS A 211 4.00 11.23 -9.48
C HIS A 211 2.61 10.71 -9.06
N GLY A 212 1.80 11.58 -8.46
CA GLY A 212 0.38 11.56 -8.74
C GLY A 212 0.33 11.69 -10.25
N LEU A 213 0.14 10.58 -10.94
CA LEU A 213 -0.34 10.63 -12.29
C LEU A 213 -1.57 11.51 -12.18
N ASP A 214 -1.45 12.72 -12.71
CA ASP A 214 -2.59 13.49 -13.13
C ASP A 214 -3.32 12.56 -14.08
N HIS A 215 -4.26 11.76 -13.55
CA HIS A 215 -5.28 11.10 -14.34
C HIS A 215 -6.23 12.21 -14.80
N GLY A 216 -5.66 13.16 -15.54
CA GLY A 216 -6.38 14.11 -16.34
C GLY A 216 -7.20 13.31 -17.33
N ASP A 217 -8.45 13.72 -17.48
CA ASP A 217 -9.41 13.18 -18.42
C ASP A 217 -8.76 13.03 -19.82
N GLY A 218 -8.32 11.83 -20.20
CA GLY A 218 -7.47 11.71 -21.39
C GLY A 218 -7.14 10.28 -21.83
N ASN A 219 -8.12 9.65 -22.48
CA ASN A 219 -7.98 8.70 -23.60
C ASN A 219 -6.54 8.16 -23.89
N TYR A 220 -6.18 6.98 -23.37
CA TYR A 220 -4.85 6.40 -23.64
C TYR A 220 -4.90 5.38 -24.80
N HIS A 221 -4.43 5.82 -25.96
CA HIS A 221 -4.05 4.98 -27.09
C HIS A 221 -2.68 4.31 -26.85
N ASP A 222 -2.59 3.08 -27.36
CA ASP A 222 -1.39 2.24 -27.59
C ASP A 222 -0.13 3.03 -27.97
N HIS A 223 1.05 2.63 -27.46
CA HIS A 223 2.26 2.32 -28.26
C HIS A 223 3.49 1.84 -27.44
N ARG A 224 3.89 0.60 -27.73
CA ARG A 224 5.23 -0.03 -27.91
C ARG A 224 6.55 0.59 -27.35
N HIS A 225 7.28 -0.31 -26.66
CA HIS A 225 8.73 -0.62 -26.67
C HIS A 225 9.82 0.49 -26.77
N HIS A 226 10.74 0.51 -25.79
CA HIS A 226 12.18 0.25 -26.02
C HIS A 226 12.99 0.05 -24.72
N ALA A 227 14.10 -0.69 -24.86
CA ALA A 227 14.97 -1.22 -23.80
C ALA A 227 16.35 -0.52 -23.75
N GLY A 228 17.06 -0.65 -22.62
CA GLY A 228 18.50 -0.37 -22.45
C GLY A 228 18.83 -0.05 -20.97
N ASN A 229 19.35 -0.98 -20.16
CA ASN A 229 20.71 -1.52 -19.99
C ASN A 229 21.67 -0.65 -19.14
N GLY A 230 22.09 -1.16 -17.98
CA GLY A 230 23.49 -1.11 -17.53
C GLY A 230 23.92 -0.28 -16.31
N ASN A 231 24.06 -0.96 -15.16
CA ASN A 231 25.34 -1.18 -14.42
C ASN A 231 25.50 -0.69 -12.95
N ARG A 232 26.35 -1.47 -12.25
CA ARG A 232 26.49 -1.78 -10.81
C ARG A 232 27.33 -0.82 -9.93
N GLY A 233 27.10 -0.95 -8.62
CA GLY A 233 28.03 -0.72 -7.48
C GLY A 233 27.18 -0.48 -6.21
N GLY A 234 27.35 -1.03 -5.01
CA GLY A 234 28.40 -1.77 -4.29
C GLY A 234 28.23 -1.39 -2.81
N SER A 235 27.92 -2.35 -1.92
CA SER A 235 27.47 -2.25 -0.51
C SER A 235 28.37 -1.42 0.45
N PRO A 236 27.90 -0.99 1.65
CA PRO A 236 27.89 -1.89 2.82
C PRO A 236 26.62 -1.86 3.69
N GLU A 237 26.39 -3.02 4.31
CA GLU A 237 25.36 -3.37 5.29
C GLU A 237 25.35 -2.50 6.55
N SER A 238 24.16 -2.16 7.07
CA SER A 238 23.86 -2.27 8.51
C SER A 238 22.36 -2.14 8.81
N LEU A 239 21.83 -3.19 9.45
CA LEU A 239 20.61 -3.33 10.25
C LEU A 239 19.63 -2.14 10.33
N MET A 240 18.41 -2.33 9.83
CA MET A 240 17.21 -2.51 10.67
C MET A 240 16.01 -2.91 9.81
N THR A 241 15.55 -4.13 10.02
CA THR A 241 14.24 -4.62 9.56
C THR A 241 13.15 -3.69 10.11
N LEU A 242 12.54 -2.89 9.26
CA LEU A 242 11.32 -2.16 9.60
C LEU A 242 10.15 -3.17 9.56
N CYS A 243 9.98 -3.80 10.71
CA CYS A 243 8.76 -4.41 11.25
C CYS A 243 7.88 -5.23 10.29
N SER A 244 8.30 -6.48 10.07
CA SER A 244 7.38 -7.58 9.76
C SER A 244 6.53 -7.94 10.97
N ASP A 245 5.23 -8.09 10.73
CA ASP A 245 4.26 -8.99 11.35
C ASP A 245 4.49 -9.44 12.81
N GLU A 246 3.59 -9.01 13.70
CA GLU A 246 3.25 -9.79 14.90
C GLU A 246 1.74 -10.12 14.91
N TYR A 247 1.49 -11.44 14.73
CA TYR A 247 0.27 -12.24 14.96
C TYR A 247 -1.07 -11.77 14.37
#